data_AF-A0A2G9U4G8-F1
#
_entry.id   AF-A0A2G9U4G8-F1
#
_cell.length_a   1.000
_cell.length_b   1.000
_cell.length_c   1.000
_cell.angle_alpha   90.00
_cell.angle_beta   90.00
_cell.angle_gamma   90.00
#
_symmetry.space_group_name_H-M   'P 1'
#
loop_
_entity.id
_entity.type
_entity.pdbx_description
1 polymer ?
#
loop_
_entity_poly.entity_id
_entity_poly.type
_entity_poly.pdbx_seq_one_letter_code
_entity_poly.pdbx_strand_id
1 'polypeptide(L)'
;MNTIIYFIAFAGVALSAPGIMDSLRGRGHHGGLTDSLLPPFLRNVSREARKEYFKILLNKNETIAEQKKDELEWAKKYDVEDGVNEYNDNIANIQKELHKNVTELIEALPSALDEFSKVMENDDQTHAQRRQAVKDLVAEKPKEYSVLFYAVRKEIFSKHSRELKDMMGLLKELGSSRGLQETSNENDSVENN
;
A
#
# COMPACT_ATOMS: atom_id res chain seq x y z
N MET A 1 -0.06 18.02 22.24
CA MET A 1 -0.98 17.70 21.14
C MET A 1 -0.13 17.36 19.92
N ASN A 2 0.04 16.07 19.60
CA ASN A 2 0.95 15.62 18.55
C ASN A 2 0.21 15.58 17.21
N THR A 3 0.21 16.69 16.47
CA THR A 3 -0.21 16.74 15.06
C THR A 3 0.94 16.24 14.19
N ILE A 4 1.00 14.93 13.95
CA ILE A 4 1.89 14.37 12.95
C ILE A 4 1.26 14.60 11.58
N ILE A 5 1.79 15.58 10.87
CA ILE A 5 1.35 15.96 9.52
C ILE A 5 2.02 15.01 8.53
N TYR A 6 1.33 13.93 8.14
CA TYR A 6 1.78 13.05 7.06
C TYR A 6 1.23 13.55 5.73
N PHE A 7 2.15 13.82 4.80
CA PHE A 7 1.91 14.11 3.39
C PHE A 7 1.36 12.87 2.68
N ILE A 8 0.08 12.59 2.87
CA ILE A 8 -0.61 11.69 1.95
C ILE A 8 -1.85 12.37 1.39
N ALA A 9 -1.59 13.34 0.52
CA ALA A 9 -2.41 13.52 -0.66
C ALA A 9 -2.20 12.25 -1.51
N PHE A 10 -2.90 11.16 -1.16
CA PHE A 10 -3.13 10.10 -2.12
C PHE A 10 -3.86 10.77 -3.28
N ALA A 11 -3.14 11.03 -4.37
CA ALA A 11 -3.75 10.98 -5.69
C ALA A 11 -4.50 9.64 -5.70
N GLY A 12 -5.82 9.71 -5.58
CA GLY A 12 -6.67 8.53 -5.51
C GLY A 12 -6.29 7.60 -6.65
N VAL A 13 -5.82 6.40 -6.28
CA VAL A 13 -5.42 5.29 -7.16
C VAL A 13 -4.13 5.53 -7.97
N ALA A 14 -2.96 5.48 -7.34
CA ALA A 14 -1.69 5.45 -8.09
C ALA A 14 -0.44 4.89 -7.39
N LEU A 15 -0.52 4.26 -6.22
CA LEU A 15 0.68 3.73 -5.53
C LEU A 15 0.90 2.23 -5.75
N SER A 16 0.68 1.75 -6.98
CA SER A 16 1.11 0.40 -7.39
C SER A 16 1.68 0.32 -8.81
N ALA A 17 1.97 1.44 -9.48
CA ALA A 17 2.65 1.45 -10.78
C ALA A 17 3.95 2.28 -10.70
N PRO A 18 5.15 1.65 -10.75
CA PRO A 18 6.39 2.38 -10.90
C PRO A 18 6.41 3.01 -12.30
N GLY A 19 6.37 4.35 -12.37
CA GLY A 19 6.48 5.08 -13.66
C GLY A 19 5.70 6.41 -13.74
N ILE A 20 4.82 6.72 -12.79
CA ILE A 20 3.98 7.93 -12.87
C ILE A 20 4.80 9.22 -12.69
N MET A 21 5.83 9.22 -11.84
CA MET A 21 6.68 10.42 -11.67
C MET A 21 7.61 10.71 -12.86
N ASP A 22 8.04 9.71 -13.62
CA ASP A 22 8.91 9.94 -14.79
C ASP A 22 8.13 10.51 -16.00
N SER A 23 6.82 10.31 -16.04
CA SER A 23 5.96 10.85 -17.10
C SER A 23 5.73 12.38 -17.01
N LEU A 24 6.02 13.00 -15.85
CA LEU A 24 5.84 14.45 -15.65
C LEU A 24 7.04 15.30 -16.11
N ARG A 25 8.17 14.67 -16.46
CA ARG A 25 9.37 15.35 -16.98
C ARG A 25 9.75 14.96 -18.41
N GLY A 26 8.97 14.08 -19.03
CA GLY A 26 9.21 13.53 -20.36
C GLY A 26 8.58 14.34 -21.50
N ARG A 27 9.43 14.75 -22.43
CA ARG A 27 9.13 15.48 -23.67
C ARG A 27 8.26 14.63 -24.62
N GLY A 28 6.99 15.03 -24.80
CA GLY A 28 6.22 14.81 -26.03
C GLY A 28 5.43 13.50 -26.17
N HIS A 29 4.16 13.50 -25.73
CA HIS A 29 3.03 12.92 -26.47
C HIS A 29 1.70 13.41 -25.89
N HIS A 30 0.79 13.88 -26.74
CA HIS A 30 -0.53 14.37 -26.38
C HIS A 30 -1.46 13.22 -25.95
N GLY A 31 -1.37 12.81 -24.69
CA GLY A 31 -2.37 11.97 -24.04
C GLY A 31 -2.74 12.62 -22.72
N GLY A 32 -3.89 13.29 -22.66
CA GLY A 32 -4.41 13.82 -21.40
C GLY A 32 -4.51 12.70 -20.37
N LEU A 33 -4.29 13.03 -19.09
CA LEU A 33 -4.64 12.16 -17.97
C LEU A 33 -6.01 11.53 -18.27
N THR A 34 -6.05 10.22 -18.44
CA THR A 34 -7.32 9.51 -18.67
C THR A 34 -8.25 9.90 -17.52
N ASP A 35 -9.43 10.47 -17.82
CA ASP A 35 -10.33 11.08 -16.82
C ASP A 35 -10.72 10.12 -15.66
N SER A 36 -10.49 8.83 -15.83
CA SER A 36 -10.64 7.80 -14.79
C SER A 36 -9.69 7.95 -13.58
N LEU A 37 -8.51 8.55 -13.76
CA LEU A 37 -7.47 8.66 -12.71
C LEU A 37 -7.56 9.97 -11.91
N LEU A 38 -8.49 10.85 -12.27
CA LEU A 38 -8.68 12.12 -11.58
C LEU A 38 -9.67 11.96 -10.41
N PRO A 39 -9.46 12.69 -9.31
CA PRO A 39 -10.50 12.89 -8.30
C PRO A 39 -11.86 13.18 -8.97
N PRO A 40 -12.96 12.57 -8.52
CA PRO A 40 -14.24 12.65 -9.22
C PRO A 40 -14.70 14.09 -9.53
N PHE A 41 -14.46 15.03 -8.60
CA PHE A 41 -14.81 16.44 -8.76
C PHE A 41 -14.03 17.17 -9.87
N LEU A 42 -12.88 16.63 -10.33
CA LEU A 42 -12.10 17.19 -11.43
C LEU A 42 -12.56 16.74 -12.83
N ARG A 43 -13.51 15.80 -12.92
CA ARG A 43 -13.97 15.28 -14.22
C ARG A 43 -14.79 16.30 -15.00
N ASN A 44 -15.59 17.11 -14.29
CA ASN A 44 -16.53 18.05 -14.89
C ASN A 44 -16.01 19.50 -14.97
N VAL A 45 -14.75 19.75 -14.55
CA VAL A 45 -14.14 21.09 -14.63
C VAL A 45 -13.29 21.26 -15.87
N SER A 46 -13.11 22.52 -16.30
CA SER A 46 -12.30 22.87 -17.47
C SER A 46 -10.84 22.41 -17.31
N ARG A 47 -10.11 22.28 -18.43
CA ARG A 47 -8.69 21.90 -18.39
C ARG A 47 -7.85 22.95 -17.65
N GLU A 48 -8.24 24.21 -17.75
CA GLU A 48 -7.65 25.35 -17.06
C GLU A 48 -7.87 25.23 -15.55
N ALA A 49 -9.09 24.90 -15.12
CA ALA A 49 -9.40 24.66 -13.72
C ALA A 49 -8.58 23.50 -13.14
N ARG A 50 -8.44 22.39 -13.88
CA ARG A 50 -7.57 21.26 -13.48
C ARG A 50 -6.11 21.68 -13.33
N LYS A 51 -5.59 22.50 -14.24
CA LYS A 51 -4.21 23.01 -14.15
C LYS A 51 -4.01 23.88 -12.91
N GLU A 52 -4.97 24.74 -12.58
CA GLU A 52 -4.93 25.56 -11.36
C GLU A 52 -4.94 24.69 -10.10
N TYR A 53 -5.80 23.68 -10.06
CA TYR A 53 -5.86 22.71 -8.97
C TYR A 53 -4.51 22.02 -8.72
N PHE A 54 -3.91 21.45 -9.77
CA PHE A 54 -2.61 20.79 -9.64
C PHE A 54 -1.47 21.77 -9.31
N LYS A 55 -1.58 23.04 -9.72
CA LYS A 55 -0.61 24.07 -9.33
C LYS A 55 -0.63 24.32 -7.82
N ILE A 56 -1.83 24.36 -7.22
CA ILE A 56 -2.01 24.46 -5.76
C ILE A 56 -1.42 23.22 -5.09
N LEU A 57 -1.77 22.02 -5.56
CA LEU A 57 -1.28 20.76 -4.96
C LEU A 57 0.23 20.56 -5.03
N LEU A 58 0.88 21.06 -6.09
CA LEU A 58 2.31 20.89 -6.30
C LEU A 58 3.15 22.06 -5.73
N ASN A 59 2.50 23.04 -5.10
CA ASN A 59 3.22 24.13 -4.46
C ASN A 59 3.98 23.60 -3.24
N LYS A 60 5.32 23.73 -3.29
CA LYS A 60 6.22 23.25 -2.23
C LYS A 60 6.51 24.32 -1.17
N ASN A 61 6.05 25.54 -1.40
CA ASN A 61 6.39 26.70 -0.57
C ASN A 61 5.27 27.08 0.40
N GLU A 62 4.05 26.56 0.19
CA GLU A 62 2.91 26.76 1.06
C GLU A 62 2.86 25.68 2.15
N THR A 63 2.35 26.06 3.31
CA THR A 63 1.94 25.10 4.32
C THR A 63 0.71 24.34 3.84
N ILE A 64 0.50 23.13 4.36
CA ILE A 64 -0.70 22.33 4.05
C ILE A 64 -1.99 23.06 4.44
N ALA A 65 -1.96 23.91 5.47
CA ALA A 65 -3.11 24.70 5.88
C ALA A 65 -3.43 25.82 4.87
N GLU A 66 -2.42 26.45 4.29
CA GLU A 66 -2.57 27.43 3.21
C GLU A 66 -3.07 26.74 1.94
N GLN A 67 -2.46 25.63 1.55
CA GLN A 67 -2.87 24.83 0.41
C GLN A 67 -4.34 24.38 0.47
N LYS A 68 -4.84 23.99 1.66
CA LYS A 68 -6.27 23.68 1.86
C LYS A 68 -7.18 24.89 1.71
N LYS A 69 -6.73 26.08 2.12
CA LYS A 69 -7.50 27.30 1.90
C LYS A 69 -7.56 27.62 0.41
N ASP A 70 -6.44 27.52 -0.28
CA ASP A 70 -6.35 27.76 -1.73
C ASP A 70 -7.20 26.76 -2.52
N GLU A 71 -7.24 25.50 -2.09
CA GLU A 71 -8.12 24.47 -2.65
C GLU A 71 -9.61 24.82 -2.48
N LEU A 72 -10.02 25.32 -1.31
CA LEU A 72 -11.39 25.75 -1.06
C LEU A 72 -11.76 27.02 -1.84
N GLU A 73 -10.83 27.97 -1.98
CA GLU A 73 -11.03 29.16 -2.82
C GLU A 73 -11.15 28.78 -4.31
N TRP A 74 -10.33 27.84 -4.76
CA TRP A 74 -10.43 27.24 -6.09
C TRP A 74 -11.77 26.52 -6.27
N ALA A 75 -12.22 25.76 -5.29
CA ALA A 75 -13.49 25.03 -5.35
C ALA A 75 -14.69 25.99 -5.49
N LYS A 76 -14.67 27.10 -4.75
CA LYS A 76 -15.65 28.20 -4.86
C LYS A 76 -15.66 28.83 -6.25
N LYS A 77 -14.47 29.10 -6.79
CA LYS A 77 -14.31 29.73 -8.11
C LYS A 77 -14.94 28.89 -9.23
N TYR A 78 -14.96 27.57 -9.09
CA TYR A 78 -15.45 26.64 -10.11
C TYR A 78 -16.74 25.90 -9.72
N ASP A 79 -17.38 26.29 -8.60
CA ASP A 79 -18.64 25.71 -8.12
C ASP A 79 -18.57 24.18 -7.92
N VAL A 80 -17.46 23.70 -7.32
CA VAL A 80 -17.21 22.28 -7.03
C VAL A 80 -16.94 22.00 -5.55
N GLU A 81 -17.42 22.88 -4.67
CA GLU A 81 -17.23 22.80 -3.21
C GLU A 81 -17.69 21.47 -2.64
N ASP A 82 -18.88 21.01 -3.02
CA ASP A 82 -19.46 19.75 -2.52
C ASP A 82 -18.56 18.55 -2.86
N GLY A 83 -18.08 18.48 -4.09
CA GLY A 83 -17.21 17.38 -4.54
C GLY A 83 -15.82 17.40 -3.89
N VAL A 84 -15.29 18.59 -3.60
CA VAL A 84 -14.02 18.74 -2.86
C VAL A 84 -14.19 18.36 -1.40
N ASN A 85 -15.30 18.77 -0.76
CA ASN A 85 -15.60 18.42 0.63
C ASN A 85 -15.80 16.91 0.80
N GLU A 86 -16.59 16.27 -0.08
CA GLU A 86 -16.79 14.82 -0.07
C GLU A 86 -15.47 14.06 -0.23
N TYR A 87 -14.62 14.51 -1.16
CA TYR A 87 -13.30 13.92 -1.35
C TYR A 87 -12.42 14.06 -0.10
N ASN A 88 -12.40 15.25 0.50
CA ASN A 88 -11.62 15.51 1.71
C ASN A 88 -12.08 14.67 2.91
N ASP A 89 -13.39 14.49 3.08
CA ASP A 89 -13.95 13.63 4.12
C ASP A 89 -13.59 12.16 3.91
N ASN A 90 -13.63 11.68 2.66
CA ASN A 90 -13.20 10.33 2.33
C ASN A 90 -11.70 10.12 2.64
N ILE A 91 -10.84 11.05 2.24
CA ILE A 91 -9.40 10.99 2.55
C ILE A 91 -9.17 11.02 4.08
N ALA A 92 -9.91 11.83 4.82
CA ALA A 92 -9.82 11.86 6.28
C ALA A 92 -10.20 10.52 6.92
N ASN A 93 -11.21 9.82 6.39
CA ASN A 93 -11.59 8.50 6.85
C ASN A 93 -10.53 7.43 6.51
N ILE A 94 -10.02 7.44 5.27
CA ILE A 94 -8.92 6.55 4.86
C ILE A 94 -7.69 6.75 5.76
N GLN A 95 -7.35 8.01 6.12
CA GLN A 95 -6.25 8.29 7.03
C GLN A 95 -6.46 7.71 8.43
N LYS A 96 -7.68 7.82 8.97
CA LYS A 96 -8.02 7.23 10.27
C LYS A 96 -7.90 5.70 10.24
N GLU A 97 -8.42 5.07 9.20
CA GLU A 97 -8.32 3.62 9.02
C GLU A 97 -6.88 3.17 8.85
N LEU A 98 -6.10 3.87 8.03
CA LEU A 98 -4.67 3.58 7.83
C LEU A 98 -3.93 3.69 9.16
N HIS A 99 -4.10 4.79 9.90
CA HIS A 99 -3.45 4.99 11.18
C HIS A 99 -3.81 3.84 12.13
N LYS A 100 -5.09 3.54 12.29
CA LYS A 100 -5.56 2.43 13.14
C LYS A 100 -4.94 1.09 12.74
N ASN A 101 -5.10 0.69 11.48
CA ASN A 101 -4.68 -0.61 10.98
C ASN A 101 -3.15 -0.80 11.04
N VAL A 102 -2.39 0.26 10.77
CA VAL A 102 -0.92 0.22 10.87
C VAL A 102 -0.46 0.19 12.32
N THR A 103 -1.11 0.94 13.23
CA THR A 103 -0.83 0.87 14.66
C THR A 103 -1.07 -0.54 15.20
N GLU A 104 -2.23 -1.14 14.92
CA GLU A 104 -2.56 -2.52 15.33
C GLU A 104 -1.52 -3.51 14.80
N LEU A 105 -1.08 -3.36 13.54
CA LEU A 105 -0.05 -4.21 12.96
C LEU A 105 1.28 -4.06 13.70
N ILE A 106 1.72 -2.82 13.96
CA ILE A 106 2.97 -2.55 14.70
C ILE A 106 2.93 -3.15 16.10
N GLU A 107 1.80 -3.06 16.80
CA GLU A 107 1.61 -3.63 18.14
C GLU A 107 1.65 -5.17 18.13
N ALA A 108 1.25 -5.81 17.02
CA ALA A 108 1.30 -7.26 16.86
C ALA A 108 2.70 -7.80 16.48
N LEU A 109 3.56 -6.98 15.88
CA LEU A 109 4.87 -7.42 15.39
C LEU A 109 5.81 -8.02 16.45
N PRO A 110 5.90 -7.49 17.69
CA PRO A 110 6.73 -8.10 18.74
C PRO A 110 6.33 -9.55 19.04
N SER A 111 5.02 -9.84 19.18
CA SER A 111 4.54 -11.20 19.41
C SER A 111 4.85 -12.11 18.23
N ALA A 112 4.65 -11.63 17.00
CA ALA A 112 4.96 -12.40 15.79
C ALA A 112 6.46 -12.72 15.69
N LEU A 113 7.32 -11.79 16.08
CA LEU A 113 8.77 -12.00 16.17
C LEU A 113 9.12 -13.08 17.22
N ASP A 114 8.52 -13.02 18.41
CA ASP A 114 8.75 -14.02 19.46
C ASP A 114 8.31 -15.42 19.01
N GLU A 115 7.15 -15.54 18.37
CA GLU A 115 6.65 -16.80 17.80
C GLU A 115 7.58 -17.35 16.71
N PHE A 116 8.08 -16.49 15.82
CA PHE A 116 9.04 -16.87 14.81
C PHE A 116 10.36 -17.35 15.41
N SER A 117 10.92 -16.60 16.38
CA SER A 117 12.16 -16.95 17.05
C SER A 117 12.06 -18.31 17.73
N LYS A 118 10.95 -18.60 18.42
CA LYS A 118 10.70 -19.94 19.02
C LYS A 118 10.75 -21.08 18.01
N VAL A 119 10.24 -20.87 16.79
CA VAL A 119 10.31 -21.88 15.72
C VAL A 119 11.75 -22.03 15.22
N MET A 120 12.50 -20.93 15.10
CA MET A 120 13.87 -20.93 14.59
C MET A 120 14.89 -21.50 15.59
N GLU A 121 14.68 -21.26 16.88
CA GLU A 121 15.52 -21.72 18.00
C GLU A 121 15.20 -23.16 18.42
N ASN A 122 14.17 -23.78 17.85
CA ASN A 122 13.86 -25.19 18.08
C ASN A 122 14.77 -26.10 17.25
N ASP A 123 15.79 -26.66 17.93
CA ASP A 123 16.76 -27.58 17.34
C ASP A 123 16.30 -29.05 17.33
N ASP A 124 15.18 -29.37 17.99
CA ASP A 124 14.59 -30.72 17.96
C ASP A 124 13.78 -30.99 16.67
N GLN A 125 13.62 -29.98 15.82
CA GLN A 125 12.88 -30.07 14.56
C GLN A 125 13.81 -30.31 13.36
N THR A 126 13.35 -31.14 12.43
CA THR A 126 13.95 -31.24 11.09
C THR A 126 13.71 -29.95 10.29
N HIS A 127 14.54 -29.69 9.28
CA HIS A 127 14.34 -28.55 8.36
C HIS A 127 12.95 -28.54 7.69
N ALA A 128 12.39 -29.71 7.38
CA ALA A 128 11.05 -29.82 6.80
C ALA A 128 9.95 -29.40 7.80
N GLN A 129 10.08 -29.81 9.07
CA GLN A 129 9.14 -29.42 10.14
C GLN A 129 9.23 -27.93 10.44
N ARG A 130 10.45 -27.38 10.56
CA ARG A 130 10.66 -25.93 10.76
C ARG A 130 10.05 -25.13 9.62
N ARG A 131 10.27 -25.58 8.38
CA ARG A 131 9.64 -24.98 7.20
C ARG A 131 8.13 -24.95 7.32
N GLN A 132 7.51 -26.07 7.68
CA GLN A 132 6.06 -26.17 7.82
C GLN A 132 5.55 -25.24 8.94
N ALA A 133 6.19 -25.22 10.11
CA ALA A 133 5.82 -24.34 11.20
C ALA A 133 5.86 -22.85 10.80
N VAL A 134 6.86 -22.43 10.03
CA VAL A 134 6.89 -21.06 9.47
C VAL A 134 5.75 -20.83 8.47
N LYS A 135 5.37 -21.82 7.66
CA LYS A 135 4.19 -21.70 6.78
C LYS A 135 2.91 -21.51 7.57
N ASP A 136 2.75 -22.26 8.65
CA ASP A 136 1.56 -22.21 9.49
C ASP A 136 1.41 -20.84 10.16
N LEU A 137 2.52 -20.28 10.68
CA LEU A 137 2.58 -18.92 11.20
C LEU A 137 2.15 -17.87 10.15
N VAL A 138 2.67 -17.97 8.92
CA VAL A 138 2.31 -17.07 7.82
C VAL A 138 0.84 -17.21 7.42
N ALA A 139 0.29 -18.42 7.45
CA ALA A 139 -1.11 -18.68 7.13
C ALA A 139 -2.04 -18.07 8.20
N GLU A 140 -1.65 -18.12 9.47
CA GLU A 140 -2.41 -17.56 10.59
C GLU A 140 -2.39 -16.02 10.59
N LYS A 141 -1.20 -15.44 10.41
CA LYS A 141 -0.95 -13.99 10.57
C LYS A 141 -0.22 -13.40 9.35
N PRO A 142 -0.87 -13.40 8.16
CA PRO A 142 -0.18 -13.12 6.90
C PRO A 142 0.31 -11.67 6.77
N LYS A 143 -0.28 -10.71 7.48
CA LYS A 143 0.14 -9.30 7.41
C LYS A 143 1.36 -9.06 8.30
N GLU A 144 1.31 -9.58 9.52
CA GLU A 144 2.37 -9.53 10.53
C GLU A 144 3.65 -10.14 9.97
N TYR A 145 3.57 -11.37 9.46
CA TYR A 145 4.74 -12.06 8.90
C TYR A 145 5.25 -11.45 7.60
N SER A 146 4.38 -10.86 6.77
CA SER A 146 4.83 -10.13 5.58
C SER A 146 5.71 -8.93 5.94
N VAL A 147 5.32 -8.15 6.95
CA VAL A 147 6.09 -6.97 7.39
C VAL A 147 7.32 -7.40 8.18
N LEU A 148 7.19 -8.37 9.07
CA LEU A 148 8.30 -8.92 9.84
C LEU A 148 9.40 -9.44 8.90
N PHE A 149 9.04 -10.25 7.90
CA PHE A 149 10.03 -10.78 6.95
C PHE A 149 10.63 -9.70 6.05
N TYR A 150 9.92 -8.62 5.76
CA TYR A 150 10.53 -7.46 5.11
C TYR A 150 11.63 -6.84 5.99
N ALA A 151 11.36 -6.63 7.28
CA ALA A 151 12.32 -6.07 8.23
C ALA A 151 13.52 -6.99 8.46
N VAL A 152 13.27 -8.27 8.75
CA VAL A 152 14.29 -9.32 8.88
C VAL A 152 15.14 -9.40 7.61
N ARG A 153 14.50 -9.28 6.43
CA ARG A 153 15.22 -9.25 5.15
C ARG A 153 16.19 -8.06 5.06
N LYS A 154 15.78 -6.90 5.53
CA LYS A 154 16.60 -5.70 5.45
C LYS A 154 17.78 -5.75 6.42
N GLU A 155 17.55 -6.17 7.67
CA GLU A 155 18.55 -6.14 8.73
C GLU A 155 19.60 -7.25 8.61
N ILE A 156 19.17 -8.50 8.41
CA ILE A 156 20.09 -9.66 8.44
C ILE A 156 20.90 -9.78 7.14
N PHE A 157 20.31 -9.43 5.99
CA PHE A 157 20.90 -9.70 4.68
C PHE A 157 21.93 -8.66 4.24
N SER A 158 22.04 -7.52 4.96
CA SER A 158 23.16 -6.60 4.77
C SER A 158 24.49 -7.15 5.30
N LYS A 159 24.47 -8.24 6.11
CA LYS A 159 25.66 -8.71 6.84
C LYS A 159 26.06 -10.19 6.65
N HIS A 160 25.16 -11.17 6.46
CA HIS A 160 25.53 -12.61 6.43
C HIS A 160 24.88 -13.37 5.25
N SER A 161 25.61 -14.11 4.40
CA SER A 161 25.11 -14.44 3.03
C SER A 161 24.95 -15.92 2.65
N ARG A 162 25.38 -16.89 3.47
CA ARG A 162 25.37 -18.33 3.07
C ARG A 162 24.18 -19.12 3.62
N GLU A 163 24.02 -19.24 4.92
CA GLU A 163 22.87 -19.94 5.54
C GLU A 163 21.53 -19.25 5.27
N LEU A 164 21.55 -17.93 5.06
CA LEU A 164 20.35 -17.16 4.71
C LEU A 164 19.79 -17.47 3.33
N LYS A 165 20.55 -18.08 2.41
CA LYS A 165 20.03 -18.43 1.07
C LYS A 165 19.00 -19.54 1.12
N ASP A 166 19.20 -20.54 1.97
CA ASP A 166 18.25 -21.64 2.15
C ASP A 166 16.97 -21.13 2.83
N MET A 167 17.13 -20.27 3.83
CA MET A 167 16.02 -19.55 4.46
C MET A 167 15.31 -18.58 3.48
N MET A 168 16.05 -17.96 2.55
CA MET A 168 15.49 -17.08 1.52
C MET A 168 14.66 -17.85 0.48
N GLY A 169 15.07 -19.08 0.13
CA GLY A 169 14.24 -19.98 -0.68
C GLY A 169 12.87 -20.20 -0.04
N LEU A 170 12.83 -20.42 1.28
CA LEU A 170 11.59 -20.54 2.04
C LEU A 170 10.75 -19.27 2.00
N LEU A 171 11.34 -18.11 2.33
CA LEU A 171 10.61 -16.84 2.41
C LEU A 171 10.11 -16.35 1.04
N LYS A 172 10.86 -16.61 -0.02
CA LYS A 172 10.47 -16.24 -1.40
C LYS A 172 9.28 -17.07 -1.87
N GLU A 173 9.27 -18.37 -1.59
CA GLU A 173 8.14 -19.24 -1.93
C GLU A 173 6.88 -18.93 -1.10
N LEU A 174 7.06 -18.54 0.17
CA LEU A 174 5.98 -18.09 1.05
C LEU A 174 5.34 -16.77 0.60
N GLY A 175 6.15 -15.79 0.19
CA GLY A 175 5.65 -14.52 -0.35
C GLY A 175 5.00 -14.64 -1.74
N SER A 176 5.36 -15.67 -2.50
CA SER A 176 4.83 -15.90 -3.86
C SER A 176 3.54 -16.72 -3.91
N SER A 177 3.16 -17.42 -2.82
CA SER A 177 1.97 -18.28 -2.78
C SER A 177 0.64 -17.53 -2.67
N ARG A 178 0.65 -16.19 -2.62
CA ARG A 178 -0.57 -15.35 -2.69
C ARG A 178 -1.24 -15.33 -4.09
N GLY A 179 -0.71 -16.08 -5.06
CA GLY A 179 -1.21 -16.15 -6.44
C GLY A 179 -1.72 -17.52 -6.90
N LEU A 180 -1.89 -18.51 -6.02
CA LEU A 180 -2.42 -19.84 -6.40
C LEU A 180 -3.49 -20.30 -5.41
N GLN A 181 -4.61 -19.58 -5.39
CA GLN A 181 -5.86 -20.10 -4.83
C GLN A 181 -7.05 -19.60 -5.65
N GLU A 182 -6.95 -19.73 -6.97
CA GLU A 182 -8.08 -19.65 -7.90
C GLU A 182 -7.68 -20.51 -9.10
N THR A 183 -8.30 -21.68 -9.23
CA THR A 183 -8.28 -22.66 -10.35
C THR A 183 -8.06 -24.10 -9.85
N SER A 184 -9.05 -24.64 -9.17
CA SER A 184 -9.40 -26.08 -9.25
C SER A 184 -10.58 -26.30 -8.33
N ASN A 185 -11.78 -26.08 -8.86
CA ASN A 185 -13.01 -26.77 -8.47
C ASN A 185 -14.14 -26.31 -9.40
N GLU A 186 -14.12 -26.75 -10.65
CA GLU A 186 -15.36 -27.00 -11.37
C GLU A 186 -15.09 -27.97 -12.53
N ASN A 187 -15.98 -28.96 -12.64
CA ASN A 187 -16.10 -30.00 -13.66
C ASN A 187 -15.43 -31.35 -13.35
N ASP A 188 -16.05 -32.06 -12.42
CA ASP A 188 -16.31 -33.50 -12.54
C ASP A 188 -17.57 -33.86 -11.76
N SER A 189 -18.74 -33.74 -12.40
CA SER A 189 -19.94 -34.57 -12.15
C SER A 189 -21.13 -34.11 -13.02
N VAL A 190 -21.18 -34.60 -14.26
CA VAL A 190 -22.47 -34.82 -14.94
C VAL A 190 -22.48 -36.26 -15.42
N GLU A 191 -23.07 -37.12 -14.60
CA GLU A 191 -23.57 -38.42 -15.02
C GLU A 191 -25.01 -38.56 -14.48
N ASN A 192 -25.90 -39.02 -15.36
CA ASN A 192 -27.28 -39.50 -15.15
C ASN A 192 -28.43 -38.46 -15.18
N ASN A 193 -29.03 -38.27 -16.37
CA ASN A 193 -30.24 -39.03 -16.78
C ASN A 193 -30.54 -38.85 -18.27
#